data_AF-A0AAW6Q742-F1
#
_entry.id   AF-A0AAW6Q742-F1
#
_cell.length_a   1.000
_cell.length_b   1.000
_cell.length_c   1.000
_cell.angle_alpha   90.00
_cell.angle_beta   90.00
_cell.angle_gamma   90.00
#
_symmetry.space_group_name_H-M   'P 1'
#
loop_
_entity.id
_entity.type
_entity.pdbx_description
1 polymer ?
#
loop_
_entity_poly.entity_id
_entity_poly.type
_entity_poly.pdbx_seq_one_letter_code
_entity_poly.pdbx_strand_id
1 'polypeptide(L)'
;MIKITLDDTQAVKKLQSIAAQLKEPRRLYALLGEELKKIHDERFKAEKDPNGKPWTPLAAKTLARKRKRGKSLKILRQDGNLANKTAYNILDDGVEFGSPEVYAALHQFGGKAGKGRQVTIPARPWLGVNKENEYSLLKKAAAHLQKTLGKIK
;
A
#
# COMPACT_ATOMS: atom_id res chain seq x y z
N MET A 1 -11.83 5.14 -5.11
CA MET A 1 -10.53 5.02 -4.41
C MET A 1 -10.81 4.29 -3.10
N ILE A 2 -10.04 3.25 -2.74
CA ILE A 2 -10.22 2.58 -1.43
C ILE A 2 -9.53 3.46 -0.39
N LYS A 3 -10.29 3.91 0.61
CA LYS A 3 -9.80 4.73 1.72
C LYS A 3 -9.40 3.80 2.86
N ILE A 4 -8.11 3.75 3.18
CA ILE A 4 -7.67 3.25 4.49
C ILE A 4 -7.17 4.47 5.24
N THR A 5 -8.03 5.02 6.08
CA THR A 5 -7.63 5.94 7.13
C THR A 5 -6.83 5.14 8.15
N LEU A 6 -5.59 5.56 8.40
CA LEU A 6 -4.74 5.00 9.43
C LEU A 6 -5.22 5.46 10.83
N ASP A 7 -6.53 5.57 11.09
CA ASP A 7 -7.03 6.43 12.17
C ASP A 7 -6.87 5.90 13.61
N ASP A 8 -6.46 4.64 13.82
CA ASP A 8 -6.52 4.03 15.17
C ASP A 8 -5.24 3.31 15.64
N THR A 9 -4.07 3.64 15.10
CA THR A 9 -2.80 3.11 15.65
C THR A 9 -2.02 4.19 16.41
N GLN A 10 -1.33 3.81 17.49
CA GLN A 10 -0.45 4.73 18.23
C GLN A 10 0.57 5.42 17.31
N ALA A 11 0.91 4.79 16.17
CA ALA A 11 1.77 5.38 15.17
C ALA A 11 1.18 6.66 14.57
N VAL A 12 -0.12 6.70 14.27
CA VAL A 12 -0.74 7.88 13.65
C VAL A 12 -0.84 9.05 14.59
N LYS A 13 -1.21 8.82 15.85
CA LYS A 13 -1.19 9.88 16.88
C LYS A 13 0.22 10.49 17.03
N LYS A 14 1.27 9.66 16.97
CA LYS A 14 2.66 10.13 16.99
C LYS A 14 3.05 10.88 15.71
N LEU A 15 2.58 10.45 14.54
CA LEU A 15 2.84 11.16 13.28
C LEU A 15 2.15 12.52 13.27
N GLN A 16 0.91 12.61 13.73
CA GLN A 16 0.17 13.86 13.85
C GLN A 16 0.84 14.82 14.84
N SER A 17 1.33 14.32 16.00
CA SER A 17 2.03 15.18 16.96
C SER A 17 3.36 15.72 16.41
N ILE A 18 4.10 14.90 15.65
CA ILE A 18 5.29 15.33 14.91
C ILE A 18 4.92 16.39 13.85
N ALA A 19 3.86 16.16 13.09
CA ALA A 19 3.40 17.08 12.04
C ALA A 19 2.99 18.44 12.62
N ALA A 20 2.32 18.46 13.78
CA ALA A 20 1.92 19.68 14.47
C ALA A 20 3.11 20.55 14.93
N GLN A 21 4.30 19.96 15.09
CA GLN A 21 5.53 20.71 15.43
C GLN A 21 6.21 21.31 14.20
N LEU A 22 5.75 20.98 12.98
CA LEU A 22 6.34 21.44 11.73
C LEU A 22 5.59 22.64 11.18
N LYS A 23 6.34 23.63 10.70
CA LYS A 23 5.78 24.73 9.88
C LYS A 23 5.29 24.25 8.51
N GLU A 24 5.77 23.11 8.02
CA GLU A 24 5.47 22.57 6.69
C GLU A 24 5.14 21.05 6.72
N PRO A 25 3.96 20.65 7.27
CA PRO A 25 3.59 19.24 7.42
C PRO A 25 3.41 18.50 6.08
N ARG A 26 3.09 19.22 4.99
CA ARG A 26 2.95 18.63 3.64
C ARG A 26 4.20 17.91 3.16
N ARG A 27 5.40 18.40 3.49
CA ARG A 27 6.67 17.75 3.12
C ARG A 27 6.85 16.42 3.84
N LEU A 28 6.41 16.34 5.10
CA LEU A 28 6.37 15.09 5.85
C LEU A 28 5.41 14.09 5.20
N TYR A 29 4.19 14.51 4.87
CA TYR A 29 3.20 13.62 4.24
C TYR A 29 3.65 13.11 2.86
N ALA A 30 4.32 13.94 2.05
CA ALA A 30 4.93 13.51 0.80
C ALA A 30 5.99 12.41 1.04
N LEU A 31 6.87 12.60 2.03
CA LEU A 31 7.89 11.61 2.41
C LEU A 31 7.26 10.28 2.85
N LEU A 32 6.18 10.34 3.62
CA LEU A 32 5.45 9.14 4.06
C LEU A 32 4.77 8.45 2.87
N GLY A 33 4.18 9.21 1.94
CA GLY A 33 3.61 8.69 0.71
C GLY A 33 4.62 7.91 -0.14
N GLU A 34 5.83 8.45 -0.32
CA GLU A 34 6.91 7.74 -1.02
C GLU A 34 7.36 6.47 -0.29
N GLU A 35 7.42 6.50 1.04
CA GLU A 35 7.73 5.30 1.81
C GLU A 35 6.64 4.23 1.70
N LEU A 36 5.36 4.63 1.68
CA LEU A 36 4.26 3.72 1.43
C LEU A 36 4.36 3.07 0.05
N LYS A 37 4.75 3.82 -1.00
CA LYS A 37 5.02 3.24 -2.33
C LYS A 37 6.09 2.16 -2.25
N LYS A 38 7.20 2.42 -1.56
CA LYS A 38 8.30 1.46 -1.39
C LYS A 38 7.84 0.20 -0.66
N ILE A 39 7.18 0.35 0.49
CA ILE A 39 6.65 -0.76 1.30
C ILE A 39 5.74 -1.67 0.45
N HIS A 40 4.84 -1.07 -0.34
CA HIS A 40 3.88 -1.82 -1.12
C HIS A 40 4.54 -2.47 -2.35
N ASP A 41 5.50 -1.82 -3.02
CA ASP A 41 6.24 -2.47 -4.12
C ASP A 41 7.03 -3.70 -3.64
N GLU A 42 7.71 -3.61 -2.50
CA GLU A 42 8.40 -4.76 -1.89
C GLU A 42 7.42 -5.90 -1.58
N ARG A 43 6.23 -5.56 -1.07
CA ARG A 43 5.16 -6.52 -0.82
C ARG A 43 4.70 -7.23 -2.09
N PHE A 44 4.48 -6.50 -3.19
CA PHE A 44 4.13 -7.10 -4.48
C PHE A 44 5.24 -7.98 -5.05
N LYS A 45 6.51 -7.61 -4.87
CA LYS A 45 7.66 -8.44 -5.26
C LYS A 45 7.73 -9.75 -4.46
N ALA A 46 7.44 -9.67 -3.16
CA ALA A 46 7.47 -10.80 -2.24
C ALA A 46 6.22 -11.69 -2.31
N GLU A 47 5.14 -11.22 -2.95
CA GLU A 47 3.84 -11.92 -3.06
C GLU A 47 3.23 -12.25 -1.69
N LYS A 48 3.32 -11.31 -0.75
CA LYS A 48 2.86 -11.44 0.65
C LYS A 48 1.82 -10.38 0.99
N ASP A 49 1.01 -10.64 2.01
CA ASP A 49 0.10 -9.67 2.60
C ASP A 49 0.84 -8.73 3.59
N PRO A 50 0.16 -7.71 4.17
CA PRO A 50 0.79 -6.81 5.16
C PRO A 50 1.39 -7.54 6.36
N ASN A 51 0.87 -8.70 6.75
CA ASN A 51 1.36 -9.47 7.88
C ASN A 51 2.47 -10.46 7.50
N GLY A 52 2.95 -10.41 6.25
CA GLY A 52 4.01 -11.26 5.74
C GLY A 52 3.55 -12.66 5.30
N LYS A 53 2.25 -12.95 5.32
CA LYS A 53 1.72 -14.23 4.84
C LYS A 53 1.70 -14.26 3.31
N PRO A 54 2.20 -15.30 2.65
CA PRO A 54 2.10 -15.43 1.20
C PRO A 54 0.64 -15.35 0.71
N TRP A 55 0.42 -14.64 -0.39
CA TRP A 55 -0.90 -14.60 -1.02
C TRP A 55 -1.33 -15.97 -1.51
N THR A 56 -2.65 -16.20 -1.53
CA THR A 56 -3.21 -17.43 -2.09
C THR A 56 -2.74 -17.63 -3.53
N PRO A 57 -2.15 -18.80 -3.86
CA PRO A 57 -1.65 -19.11 -5.19
C PRO A 57 -2.70 -18.93 -6.29
N LEU A 58 -2.23 -18.77 -7.53
CA LEU A 58 -3.10 -18.80 -8.69
C LEU A 58 -3.51 -20.24 -9.00
N ALA A 59 -4.78 -20.45 -9.34
CA ALA A 59 -5.26 -21.75 -9.81
C ALA A 59 -4.49 -22.20 -11.08
N ALA A 60 -4.29 -23.51 -11.24
CA ALA A 60 -3.55 -24.08 -12.38
C ALA A 60 -4.09 -23.60 -13.73
N LYS A 61 -5.42 -23.51 -13.88
CA LYS A 61 -6.09 -22.97 -15.09
C LYS A 61 -5.70 -21.52 -15.37
N THR A 62 -5.55 -20.68 -14.34
CA THR A 62 -5.13 -19.29 -14.48
C THR A 62 -3.67 -19.19 -14.90
N LEU A 63 -2.79 -20.03 -14.32
CA LEU A 63 -1.39 -20.11 -14.71
C LEU A 63 -1.24 -20.56 -16.17
N ALA A 64 -1.95 -21.61 -16.58
CA ALA A 64 -1.96 -22.09 -17.96
C ALA A 64 -2.41 -20.99 -18.95
N ARG A 65 -3.47 -20.25 -18.61
CA ARG A 65 -3.95 -19.12 -19.41
C ARG A 65 -2.89 -18.00 -19.52
N LYS A 66 -2.22 -17.65 -18.41
CA LYS A 66 -1.16 -16.64 -18.40
C LYS A 66 0.01 -17.06 -19.29
N ARG A 67 0.47 -18.33 -19.17
CA ARG A 67 1.53 -18.90 -20.03
C ARG A 67 1.17 -18.80 -21.51
N LYS A 68 -0.03 -19.25 -21.90
CA LYS A 68 -0.51 -19.19 -23.29
C LYS A 68 -0.53 -17.76 -23.85
N ARG A 69 -0.73 -16.75 -23.01
CA ARG A 69 -0.78 -15.33 -23.38
C ARG A 69 0.55 -14.60 -23.21
N GLY A 70 1.64 -15.29 -22.87
CA GLY A 70 2.93 -14.67 -22.58
C GLY A 70 2.90 -13.66 -21.43
N LYS A 71 2.00 -13.84 -20.46
CA LYS A 71 1.84 -12.93 -19.32
C LYS A 71 2.60 -13.42 -18.10
N SER A 72 2.98 -12.48 -17.24
CA SER A 72 3.67 -12.79 -15.98
C SER A 72 2.85 -13.78 -15.14
N LEU A 73 3.53 -14.80 -14.60
CA LEU A 73 2.92 -15.81 -13.73
C LEU A 73 2.79 -15.35 -12.27
N LYS A 74 3.36 -14.18 -11.95
CA LYS A 74 3.29 -13.58 -10.62
C LYS A 74 1.86 -13.23 -10.21
N ILE A 75 1.58 -13.37 -8.92
CA ILE A 75 0.31 -13.05 -8.27
C ILE A 75 0.15 -11.52 -8.25
N LEU A 76 -1.06 -11.05 -8.55
CA LEU A 76 -1.39 -9.62 -8.73
C LEU A 76 -0.52 -8.85 -9.75
N ARG A 77 0.28 -9.56 -10.57
CA ARG A 77 1.08 -8.99 -11.65
C ARG A 77 0.81 -9.76 -12.94
N GLN A 78 -0.22 -9.34 -13.69
CA GLN A 78 -0.38 -9.79 -15.08
C GLN A 78 0.42 -8.87 -16.01
N ASP A 79 0.07 -7.59 -16.00
CA ASP A 79 0.73 -6.50 -16.76
C ASP A 79 1.38 -5.48 -15.80
N GLY A 80 1.30 -5.71 -14.48
CA GLY A 80 1.91 -4.85 -13.46
C GLY A 80 1.05 -3.66 -13.00
N ASN A 81 -0.06 -3.35 -13.67
CA ASN A 81 -0.89 -2.17 -13.41
C ASN A 81 -1.22 -1.91 -11.93
N LEU A 82 -1.74 -2.92 -11.21
CA LEU A 82 -2.10 -2.74 -9.79
C LEU A 82 -0.91 -2.32 -8.92
N ALA A 83 0.23 -2.98 -9.10
CA ALA A 83 1.44 -2.68 -8.33
C ALA A 83 2.05 -1.33 -8.75
N ASN A 84 2.16 -1.11 -10.06
CA ASN A 84 2.92 0.00 -10.64
C ASN A 84 2.18 1.33 -10.56
N LYS A 85 0.84 1.31 -10.53
CA LYS A 85 0.01 2.52 -10.45
C LYS A 85 -0.48 2.82 -9.04
N THR A 86 0.21 2.30 -8.02
CA THR A 86 -0.04 2.75 -6.65
C THR A 86 0.32 4.24 -6.53
N ALA A 87 -0.51 4.98 -5.79
CA ALA A 87 -0.42 6.42 -5.67
C ALA A 87 -0.83 6.86 -4.27
N TYR A 88 -0.46 8.08 -3.90
CA TYR A 88 -0.90 8.72 -2.67
C TYR A 88 -1.37 10.14 -2.92
N ASN A 89 -2.25 10.62 -2.05
CA ASN A 89 -2.69 12.01 -1.98
C ASN A 89 -2.26 12.60 -0.65
N ILE A 90 -1.83 13.86 -0.68
CA ILE A 90 -1.52 14.62 0.53
C ILE A 90 -2.80 15.36 0.93
N LEU A 91 -3.29 15.07 2.14
CA LEU A 91 -4.37 15.78 2.79
C LEU A 91 -3.81 16.85 3.73
N ASP A 92 -4.69 17.63 4.35
CA ASP A 92 -4.27 18.66 5.31
C ASP A 92 -3.74 18.06 6.61
N ASP A 93 -4.24 16.89 7.00
CA ASP A 93 -3.93 16.18 8.25
C ASP A 93 -3.26 14.81 8.05
N GLY A 94 -2.94 14.44 6.81
CA GLY A 94 -2.40 13.11 6.53
C GLY A 94 -2.03 12.81 5.08
N VAL A 95 -1.85 11.51 4.84
CA VAL A 95 -1.58 10.93 3.53
C VAL A 95 -2.53 9.76 3.29
N GLU A 96 -3.18 9.76 2.13
CA GLU A 96 -3.96 8.61 1.66
C GLU A 96 -3.14 7.82 0.66
N PHE A 97 -3.22 6.49 0.68
CA PHE A 97 -2.49 5.62 -0.25
C PHE A 97 -3.40 4.55 -0.85
N GLY A 98 -3.24 4.26 -2.14
CA GLY A 98 -4.04 3.25 -2.81
C GLY A 98 -3.69 3.03 -4.27
N SER A 99 -4.67 2.56 -5.06
CA SER A 99 -4.56 2.32 -6.50
C SER A 99 -5.83 2.79 -7.21
N PRO A 100 -5.73 3.36 -8.43
CA PRO A 100 -6.88 3.74 -9.24
C PRO A 100 -7.53 2.54 -9.95
N GLU A 101 -6.90 1.36 -9.94
CA GLU A 101 -7.39 0.19 -10.66
C GLU A 101 -8.71 -0.33 -10.06
N VAL A 102 -9.76 -0.43 -10.87
CA VAL A 102 -11.12 -0.82 -10.42
C VAL A 102 -11.19 -2.17 -9.71
N TYR A 103 -10.29 -3.10 -10.05
CA TYR A 103 -10.21 -4.43 -9.44
C TYR A 103 -9.32 -4.48 -8.19
N ALA A 104 -8.73 -3.36 -7.78
CA ALA A 104 -7.88 -3.28 -6.58
C ALA A 104 -8.65 -3.71 -5.32
N ALA A 105 -9.93 -3.32 -5.21
CA ALA A 105 -10.80 -3.67 -4.09
C ALA A 105 -11.15 -5.15 -4.08
N LEU A 106 -11.48 -5.69 -5.25
CA LEU A 106 -11.76 -7.11 -5.42
C LEU A 106 -10.55 -7.98 -5.02
N HIS A 107 -9.33 -7.52 -5.27
CA HIS A 107 -8.14 -8.22 -4.78
C HIS A 107 -7.85 -7.98 -3.31
N GLN A 108 -8.10 -6.79 -2.78
CA GLN A 108 -7.94 -6.50 -1.34
C GLN A 108 -8.84 -7.40 -0.50
N PHE A 109 -10.13 -7.46 -0.83
CA PHE A 109 -11.16 -8.08 0.01
C PHE A 109 -11.59 -9.47 -0.48
N GLY A 110 -11.23 -9.85 -1.71
CA GLY A 110 -11.82 -11.00 -2.38
C GLY A 110 -13.26 -10.71 -2.82
N GLY A 111 -13.91 -11.71 -3.41
CA GLY A 111 -15.32 -11.61 -3.78
C GLY A 111 -15.69 -12.34 -5.06
N LYS A 112 -16.88 -12.04 -5.56
CA LYS A 112 -17.43 -12.66 -6.77
C LYS A 112 -17.14 -11.83 -8.02
N ALA A 113 -16.79 -12.48 -9.12
CA ALA A 113 -16.38 -11.85 -10.37
C ALA A 113 -16.80 -12.66 -11.60
N GLY A 114 -16.52 -12.12 -12.79
CA GLY A 114 -16.86 -12.73 -14.07
C GLY A 114 -18.33 -12.58 -14.46
N LYS A 115 -18.72 -13.17 -15.59
CA LYS A 115 -20.09 -13.15 -16.09
C LYS A 115 -21.03 -13.77 -15.03
N GLY A 116 -22.04 -13.02 -14.62
CA GLY A 116 -23.00 -13.46 -13.61
C GLY A 116 -22.42 -13.66 -12.20
N ARG A 117 -21.22 -13.11 -11.88
CA ARG A 117 -20.59 -13.22 -10.55
C ARG A 117 -20.36 -14.68 -10.09
N GLN A 118 -20.14 -15.60 -11.04
CA GLN A 118 -19.99 -17.02 -10.73
C GLN A 118 -18.59 -17.39 -10.20
N VAL A 119 -17.57 -16.56 -10.47
CA VAL A 119 -16.18 -16.86 -10.08
C VAL A 119 -15.89 -16.28 -8.71
N THR A 120 -15.52 -17.11 -7.74
CA THR A 120 -14.98 -16.64 -6.47
C THR A 120 -13.49 -16.34 -6.60
N ILE A 121 -13.09 -15.11 -6.27
CA ILE A 121 -11.70 -14.69 -6.19
C ILE A 121 -11.31 -14.61 -4.71
N PRO A 122 -10.23 -15.29 -4.27
CA PRO A 122 -9.77 -15.19 -2.90
C PRO A 122 -9.17 -13.79 -2.65
N ALA A 123 -9.30 -13.32 -1.41
CA ALA A 123 -8.63 -12.11 -0.95
C ALA A 123 -7.11 -12.28 -1.05
N ARG A 124 -6.45 -11.23 -1.53
CA ARG A 124 -5.00 -11.06 -1.56
C ARG A 124 -4.72 -9.66 -1.03
N PRO A 125 -4.86 -9.45 0.30
CA PRO A 125 -4.69 -8.14 0.89
C PRO A 125 -3.32 -7.60 0.53
N TRP A 126 -3.29 -6.49 -0.19
CA TRP A 126 -2.07 -5.86 -0.68
C TRP A 126 -1.88 -4.49 -0.07
N LEU A 127 -2.97 -3.86 0.36
CA LEU A 127 -3.01 -2.56 1.01
C LEU A 127 -2.99 -2.73 2.53
N GLY A 128 -2.16 -1.93 3.20
CA GLY A 128 -2.05 -1.89 4.66
C GLY A 128 -0.61 -1.75 5.15
N VAL A 129 -0.46 -1.58 6.45
CA VAL A 129 0.83 -1.51 7.14
C VAL A 129 0.81 -2.46 8.34
N ASN A 130 1.94 -3.09 8.63
CA ASN A 130 2.15 -3.84 9.87
C ASN A 130 3.01 -3.03 10.86
N LYS A 131 3.29 -3.59 12.04
CA LYS A 131 4.11 -2.93 13.07
C LYS A 131 5.51 -2.52 12.59
N GLU A 132 6.14 -3.33 11.73
CA GLU A 132 7.46 -3.02 11.18
C GLU A 132 7.40 -1.85 10.19
N ASN A 133 6.37 -1.82 9.35
CA ASN A 133 6.09 -0.72 8.43
C ASN A 133 5.79 0.57 9.20
N GLU A 134 4.99 0.51 10.26
CA GLU A 134 4.72 1.64 11.15
C GLU A 134 6.01 2.18 11.76
N TYR A 135 6.91 1.30 12.22
CA TYR A 135 8.20 1.70 12.73
C TYR A 135 9.06 2.41 11.67
N SER A 136 9.09 1.91 10.43
CA SER A 136 9.80 2.57 9.33
C SER A 136 9.25 3.97 9.04
N LEU A 137 7.93 4.10 8.98
CA LEU A 137 7.23 5.37 8.75
C LEU A 137 7.53 6.37 9.87
N LEU A 138 7.43 5.95 11.14
CA LEU A 138 7.76 6.77 12.30
C LEU A 138 9.23 7.20 12.31
N LYS A 139 10.15 6.29 11.98
CA LYS A 139 11.57 6.59 11.89
C LYS A 139 11.85 7.65 10.82
N LYS A 140 11.20 7.56 9.66
CA LYS A 140 11.30 8.59 8.61
C LYS A 140 10.73 9.94 9.03
N ALA A 141 9.59 9.93 9.71
CA ALA A 141 8.99 11.14 10.22
C ALA A 141 9.86 11.84 11.27
N ALA A 142 10.37 11.09 12.24
CA ALA A 142 11.26 11.60 13.28
C ALA A 142 12.56 12.16 12.69
N ALA A 143 13.18 11.45 11.74
CA ALA A 143 14.38 11.92 11.04
C ALA A 143 14.10 13.22 10.25
N HIS A 144 12.94 13.33 9.61
CA HIS A 144 12.53 14.56 8.94
C HIS A 144 12.36 15.73 9.91
N LEU A 145 11.68 15.51 11.05
CA LEU A 145 11.51 16.52 12.08
C LEU A 145 12.86 17.01 12.64
N GLN A 146 13.75 16.09 13.01
CA GLN A 146 15.09 16.43 13.52
C GLN A 146 15.88 17.27 12.52
N LYS A 147 15.86 16.89 11.23
CA LYS A 147 16.53 17.64 10.16
C LYS A 147 15.93 19.05 9.99
N THR A 148 14.62 19.20 10.13
CA THR A 148 13.95 20.49 9.98
C THR A 148 14.20 21.40 11.17
N LEU A 149 14.14 20.89 12.40
CA LEU A 149 14.44 21.66 13.62
C LEU A 149 15.92 22.05 13.71
N GLY A 150 16.84 21.16 13.30
CA GLY A 150 18.28 21.45 13.29
C GLY A 150 18.69 22.54 12.30
N LYS A 151 17.86 22.85 11.30
CA LYS A 151 18.07 23.94 10.33
C LYS A 151 17.52 25.30 10.80
N ILE A 152 16.78 25.32 11.91
CA ILE A 152 16.16 26.54 12.47
C ILE A 152 17.08 27.20 13.52
N LYS A 153 18.17 26.54 13.92
CA LYS A 153 19.28 27.16 14.66
C LYS A 153 20.28 27.79 13.70
#